data_AF-A0A348AF79-F1
#
_entry.id   AF-A0A348AF79-F1
#
_cell.length_a   1.000
_cell.length_b   1.000
_cell.length_c   1.000
_cell.angle_alpha   90.00
_cell.angle_beta   90.00
_cell.angle_gamma   90.00
#
_symmetry.space_group_name_H-M   'P 1'
#
loop_
_entity.id
_entity.type
_entity.pdbx_description
1 polymer ?
#
loop_
_entity_poly.entity_id
_entity_poly.type
_entity_poly.pdbx_seq_one_letter_code
_entity_poly.pdbx_strand_id
1 'polypeptide(L)' 'MYRQVTDCSDVIIKFLLLVAAFGEDYNDVEMLRECGISVAVSTAIDEVKAVADDICGDCDEDGVARWLEENVL' A
#
# COMPACT_ATOMS: atom_id res chain seq x y z
N MET A 1 -12.74 -6.09 19.54
CA MET A 1 -13.26 -4.78 19.96
C MET A 1 -13.47 -3.95 18.70
N TYR A 2 -14.64 -4.07 18.07
CA TYR A 2 -14.93 -3.38 16.81
C TYR A 2 -15.33 -1.93 17.13
N ARG A 3 -14.53 -0.97 16.65
CA ARG A 3 -14.82 0.47 16.75
C ARG A 3 -16.14 0.72 16.00
N GLN A 4 -17.12 1.32 16.68
CA GLN A 4 -18.42 1.63 16.07
C GLN A 4 -18.21 2.62 14.92
N VAL A 5 -18.84 2.35 13.77
CA VAL A 5 -18.86 3.26 12.63
C VAL A 5 -19.81 4.40 12.99
N THR A 6 -19.30 5.62 13.04
CA THR A 6 -20.06 6.81 13.48
C THR A 6 -20.34 7.80 12.35
N ASP A 7 -19.62 7.71 11.24
CA ASP A 7 -19.77 8.57 10.06
C ASP A 7 -19.32 7.85 8.76
N CYS A 8 -19.61 8.44 7.60
CA CYS A 8 -19.19 7.95 6.28
C CYS A 8 -17.67 7.82 6.14
N SER A 9 -16.89 8.71 6.78
CA SER A 9 -15.42 8.62 6.76
C SER A 9 -14.93 7.36 7.45
N ASP A 10 -15.60 6.91 8.51
CA ASP A 10 -15.27 5.65 9.19
C ASP A 10 -15.49 4.43 8.29
N VAL A 11 -16.53 4.47 7.44
CA VAL A 11 -16.79 3.41 6.45
C VAL A 11 -15.69 3.38 5.39
N ILE A 12 -15.29 4.56 4.90
CA ILE A 12 -14.23 4.70 3.88
C ILE A 12 -12.88 4.22 4.44
N ILE A 13 -12.48 4.69 5.62
CA ILE A 13 -11.24 4.27 6.30
C ILE A 13 -11.22 2.76 6.54
N LYS A 14 -12.36 2.18 6.96
CA LYS A 14 -12.44 0.72 7.21
C LYS A 14 -12.31 -0.11 5.94
N PHE A 15 -12.73 0.43 4.79
CA PHE A 15 -12.58 -0.24 3.51
C PHE A 15 -11.14 -0.14 2.98
N LEU A 16 -10.48 1.01 3.17
CA LEU A 16 -9.08 1.23 2.80
C LEU A 16 -8.13 0.26 3.52
N LEU A 17 -8.41 -0.11 4.77
CA LEU A 17 -7.64 -1.11 5.52
C LEU A 17 -7.55 -2.50 4.87
N LEU A 18 -8.41 -2.83 3.92
CA LEU A 18 -8.40 -4.11 3.18
C LEU A 18 -7.71 -4.02 1.82
N VAL A 19 -7.13 -2.87 1.49
CA VAL A 19 -6.51 -2.59 0.19
C VAL A 19 -5.00 -2.52 0.34
N ALA A 20 -4.29 -3.30 -0.47
CA ALA A 20 -2.87 -3.12 -0.73
C ALA A 20 -2.68 -2.23 -1.97
N ALA A 21 -1.76 -1.27 -1.89
CA ALA A 21 -1.42 -0.38 -3.00
C ALA A 21 0.10 -0.37 -3.23
N PHE A 22 0.50 -0.25 -4.50
CA PHE A 22 1.89 -0.28 -4.94
C PHE A 22 2.22 1.04 -5.65
N GLY A 23 3.41 1.60 -5.40
CA GLY A 23 3.80 2.89 -5.99
C GLY A 23 5.29 3.02 -6.28
N GLU A 24 5.62 3.97 -7.15
CA GLU A 24 7.00 4.26 -7.57
C GLU A 24 7.36 5.74 -7.69
N ASP A 25 6.38 6.63 -7.96
CA ASP A 25 6.61 8.05 -8.24
C ASP A 25 5.72 8.98 -7.38
N TYR A 26 5.90 10.29 -7.49
CA TYR A 26 5.27 11.30 -6.63
C TYR A 26 3.74 11.22 -6.58
N ASN A 27 3.08 10.83 -7.69
CA ASN A 27 1.62 10.72 -7.75
C ASN A 27 1.06 9.54 -6.94
N ASP A 28 1.92 8.61 -6.48
CA ASP A 28 1.51 7.44 -5.70
C ASP A 28 1.53 7.72 -4.19
N VAL A 29 2.23 8.76 -3.75
CA VAL A 29 2.46 9.07 -2.33
C VAL A 29 1.16 9.23 -1.55
N GLU A 30 0.17 9.94 -2.10
CA GLU A 30 -1.13 10.14 -1.41
C GLU A 30 -1.91 8.82 -1.31
N MET A 31 -1.89 7.99 -2.35
CA MET A 31 -2.54 6.68 -2.33
C MET A 31 -1.91 5.75 -1.28
N LEU A 32 -0.58 5.73 -1.19
CA LEU A 32 0.15 4.90 -0.24
C LEU A 32 -0.07 5.33 1.22
N ARG A 33 -0.25 6.62 1.49
CA ARG A 33 -0.54 7.10 2.86
C ARG A 33 -1.91 6.70 3.38
N GLU A 34 -2.87 6.49 2.48
CA GLU A 34 -4.28 6.30 2.84
C GLU A 34 -4.73 4.83 2.76
N CYS A 35 -3.99 3.97 2.03
CA CYS A 35 -4.33 2.55 1.94
C CYS A 35 -3.97 1.76 3.21
N GLY A 36 -4.46 0.53 3.29
CA GLY A 36 -4.23 -0.34 4.43
C GLY A 36 -2.84 -0.96 4.46
N ILE A 37 -2.32 -1.33 3.29
CA ILE A 37 -0.96 -1.83 3.12
C ILE A 37 -0.32 -1.08 1.96
N SER A 38 0.77 -0.40 2.22
CA SER A 38 1.50 0.39 1.23
C SER A 38 2.83 -0.26 0.89
N VAL A 39 3.09 -0.48 -0.40
CA VAL A 39 4.31 -1.16 -0.86
C VAL A 39 4.99 -0.30 -1.93
N ALA A 40 6.27 0.02 -1.73
CA ALA A 40 7.07 0.66 -2.78
C ALA A 40 7.79 -0.40 -3.61
N VAL A 41 7.93 -0.20 -4.91
CA VAL A 41 8.87 -1.01 -5.72
C VAL A 41 10.31 -0.57 -5.42
N SER A 42 11.29 -1.46 -5.56
CA SER A 42 12.69 -1.19 -5.19
C SER A 42 13.31 0.01 -5.92
N THR A 43 12.83 0.32 -7.12
CA THR A 43 13.26 1.46 -7.96
C THR A 43 12.55 2.77 -7.63
N ALA A 44 11.58 2.76 -6.71
CA ALA A 44 10.80 3.94 -6.35
C ALA A 44 11.67 5.07 -5.79
N ILE A 45 11.19 6.31 -5.94
CA ILE A 45 11.83 7.48 -5.34
C ILE A 45 11.81 7.41 -3.81
N ASP A 46 12.72 8.14 -3.16
CA ASP A 46 12.88 8.09 -1.71
C ASP A 46 11.61 8.56 -0.98
N GLU A 47 10.87 9.52 -1.53
CA GLU A 47 9.62 10.01 -1.00
C GLU A 47 8.53 8.93 -0.92
N VAL A 48 8.51 8.02 -1.90
CA VAL A 48 7.56 6.89 -1.97
C VAL A 48 7.97 5.82 -0.97
N LYS A 49 9.26 5.46 -0.94
CA LYS A 49 9.80 4.49 0.04
C LYS A 49 9.63 4.96 1.47
N ALA A 50 9.70 6.27 1.72
CA ALA A 50 9.55 6.84 3.05
C ALA A 50 8.12 6.74 3.61
N VAL A 51 7.12 6.55 2.75
CA VAL A 51 5.71 6.42 3.17
C VAL A 51 5.17 4.99 3.06
N ALA A 52 5.95 4.06 2.50
CA ALA A 52 5.55 2.67 2.33
C ALA A 52 5.83 1.84 3.58
N ASP A 53 4.94 0.88 3.86
CA ASP A 53 5.10 -0.11 4.94
C ASP A 53 6.13 -1.19 4.58
N ASP A 54 6.26 -1.49 3.29
CA ASP A 54 7.17 -2.51 2.77
C ASP A 54 7.76 -2.09 1.40
N ILE A 55 8.84 -2.78 0.99
CA ILE A 55 9.48 -2.58 -0.31
C ILE A 55 9.62 -3.94 -1.01
N CYS A 56 9.01 -4.08 -2.19
CA CYS A 56 9.16 -5.28 -3.00
C CYS A 56 10.28 -5.14 -4.05
N GLY A 57 10.58 -6.21 -4.77
CA GLY A 57 11.48 -6.19 -5.92
C GLY A 57 11.00 -5.26 -7.04
N ASP A 58 11.81 -5.09 -8.08
CA ASP A 58 11.41 -4.31 -9.25
C ASP A 58 10.50 -5.12 -10.20
N CYS A 59 10.13 -4.51 -11.32
CA CYS A 59 9.29 -5.15 -12.34
C CYS A 59 10.01 -6.31 -13.06
N ASP A 60 11.33 -6.22 -13.27
CA ASP A 60 12.10 -7.25 -13.98
C ASP A 60 12.27 -8.53 -13.12
N GLU A 61 12.12 -8.41 -11.80
CA GLU A 61 12.17 -9.51 -10.82
C GLU A 61 10.78 -10.03 -10.40
N ASP A 62 9.71 -9.63 -11.12
CA ASP A 62 8.32 -9.93 -10.76
C ASP A 62 7.96 -9.49 -9.33
N GLY A 63 8.54 -8.38 -8.85
CA GLY A 63 8.53 -7.99 -7.44
C GLY A 63 7.14 -7.89 -6.81
N VAL A 64 6.18 -7.30 -7.53
CA VAL A 64 4.77 -7.23 -7.06
C VAL A 64 4.13 -8.61 -7.00
N ALA A 65 4.36 -9.46 -8.00
CA ALA A 65 3.77 -10.80 -8.04
C ALA A 65 4.30 -11.67 -6.90
N ARG A 66 5.62 -11.66 -6.67
CA ARG A 66 6.25 -12.37 -5.56
C ARG A 66 5.74 -11.88 -4.21
N TRP A 67 5.59 -10.57 -4.04
CA TRP A 67 5.03 -10.01 -2.82
C TRP A 67 3.60 -10.50 -2.56
N LEU A 68 2.77 -10.58 -3.61
CA LEU A 68 1.41 -11.13 -3.50
C LEU A 68 1.41 -12.63 -3.14
N GLU A 69 2.31 -13.43 -3.73
CA GLU A 69 2.48 -14.85 -3.39
C GLU A 69 2.88 -15.07 -1.93
N GLU A 70 3.70 -14.19 -1.37
CA GLU A 70 4.22 -14.34 0.00
C GLU A 70 3.25 -13.80 1.07
N ASN A 71 2.42 -12.80 0.73
CA ASN A 71 1.63 -12.05 1.71
C ASN A 71 0.11 -12.24 1.59
N VAL A 72 -0.40 -12.73 0.44
CA VAL A 72 -1.84 -12.77 0.16
C VAL A 72 -2.35 -14.16 -0.27
N LEU A 73 -1.59 -14.88 -1.10
CA LEU A 73 -2.00 -16.17 -1.69
C LEU A 73 -1.55 -17.38 -0.85
#